data_AF-A0A941X704-F1
#
_entry.id   AF-A0A941X704-F1
#
_cell.length_a   1.000
_cell.length_b   1.000
_cell.length_c   1.000
_cell.angle_alpha   90.00
_cell.angle_beta   90.00
_cell.angle_gamma   90.00
#
_symmetry.space_group_name_H-M   'P 1'
#
loop_
_entity.id
_entity.type
_entity.pdbx_description
1 polymer ?
#
loop_
_entity_poly.entity_id
_entity_poly.type
_entity_poly.pdbx_seq_one_letter_code
_entity_poly.pdbx_strand_id
1 'polypeptide(L)'
;MVLLVRVNNLQFAIPFRTNVRHKYCYKFKNTTRDTSTSTAIDFSKTVVIKNEDYLSNFAKIDNEEFKELNDKYYFIIKKFTKYVNDYIKIITTYSSDYYEYKSMKYSTLQYFHHELKIK
;
A
#
# COMPACT_ATOMS: atom_id res chain seq x y z
N MET A 1 -4.44 11.15 -3.36
CA MET A 1 -3.08 11.00 -3.93
C MET A 1 -2.61 9.57 -3.76
N VAL A 2 -1.83 9.07 -4.73
CA VAL A 2 -1.26 7.72 -4.72
C VAL A 2 0.24 7.77 -5.06
N LEU A 3 0.99 6.80 -4.54
CA LEU A 3 2.36 6.51 -4.95
C LEU A 3 2.31 5.36 -5.97
N LEU A 4 2.85 5.60 -7.16
CA LEU A 4 2.96 4.56 -8.18
C LEU A 4 4.24 3.76 -7.97
N VAL A 5 4.10 2.44 -7.87
CA VAL A 5 5.24 1.53 -7.70
C VAL A 5 5.08 0.29 -8.56
N ARG A 6 6.19 -0.30 -8.99
CA ARG A 6 6.19 -1.56 -9.72
C ARG A 6 6.77 -2.68 -8.85
N VAL A 7 5.99 -3.74 -8.64
CA VAL A 7 6.38 -4.93 -7.85
C VAL A 7 5.86 -6.17 -8.57
N ASN A 8 6.69 -7.22 -8.69
CA ASN A 8 6.32 -8.48 -9.33
C ASN A 8 5.68 -8.30 -10.73
N ASN A 9 6.22 -7.39 -11.54
CA ASN A 9 5.71 -6.99 -12.86
C ASN A 9 4.29 -6.40 -12.89
N LEU A 10 3.73 -6.03 -11.73
CA LEU A 10 2.47 -5.31 -11.61
C LEU A 10 2.73 -3.86 -11.20
N GLN A 11 1.94 -2.94 -11.74
CA GLN A 11 1.94 -1.54 -11.33
C GLN A 11 0.87 -1.36 -10.24
N PHE A 12 1.24 -0.74 -9.14
CA PHE A 12 0.36 -0.48 -8.00
C PHE A 12 0.24 1.01 -7.77
N ALA A 13 -0.96 1.44 -7.38
CA ALA A 13 -1.20 2.77 -6.83
C ALA A 13 -1.49 2.63 -5.33
N ILE A 14 -0.55 3.09 -4.51
CA ILE A 14 -0.65 3.01 -3.05
C ILE A 14 -1.16 4.34 -2.50
N PRO A 15 -2.32 4.40 -1.83
CA PRO A 15 -2.88 5.67 -1.39
C PRO A 15 -2.15 6.27 -0.19
N PHE A 16 -2.05 7.60 -0.20
CA PHE A 16 -1.73 8.41 0.98
C PHE A 16 -3.00 8.64 1.80
N ARG A 17 -2.96 8.40 3.11
CA ARG A 17 -4.12 8.49 4.00
C ARG A 17 -3.74 9.10 5.35
N THR A 18 -4.66 9.85 5.93
CA THR A 18 -4.63 10.26 7.34
C THR A 18 -5.30 9.19 8.22
N ASN A 19 -5.09 9.25 9.53
CA ASN A 19 -5.73 8.38 10.53
C ASN A 19 -5.55 6.86 10.28
N VAL A 20 -4.38 6.45 9.77
CA VAL A 20 -4.07 5.02 9.57
C VAL A 20 -3.59 4.38 10.88
N ARG A 21 -4.39 3.45 11.41
CA ARG A 21 -4.15 2.83 12.73
C ARG A 21 -3.51 1.43 12.68
N HIS A 22 -3.53 0.76 11.52
CA HIS A 22 -3.01 -0.61 11.37
C HIS A 22 -1.53 -0.65 10.94
N LYS A 23 -0.90 -1.83 11.06
CA LYS A 23 0.52 -2.06 10.74
C LYS A 23 0.87 -2.12 9.26
N TYR A 24 -0.11 -2.40 8.39
CA TYR A 24 0.07 -2.53 6.94
C TYR A 24 0.21 -1.19 6.22
N CYS A 25 1.13 -0.36 6.67
CA CYS A 25 1.39 0.97 6.11
C CYS A 25 2.84 1.42 6.41
N TYR A 26 3.27 2.50 5.75
CA TYR A 26 4.40 3.32 6.19
C TYR A 26 3.85 4.62 6.77
N LYS A 27 4.08 4.90 8.06
CA LYS A 27 3.66 6.14 8.71
C LYS A 27 4.77 7.17 8.59
N PHE A 28 4.44 8.36 8.11
CA PHE A 28 5.36 9.48 8.10
C PHE A 28 5.67 9.92 9.54
N LYS A 29 6.91 10.28 9.79
CA LYS A 29 7.38 10.80 11.08
C LYS A 29 7.37 12.32 11.08
N ASN A 30 7.61 12.92 9.92
CA ASN A 30 7.59 14.36 9.71
C ASN A 30 6.45 14.71 8.77
N THR A 31 5.63 15.69 9.17
CA THR A 31 4.55 16.22 8.35
C THR A 31 4.27 17.65 8.82
N THR A 32 4.05 18.58 7.88
CA THR A 32 3.60 19.95 8.21
C THR A 32 2.09 20.10 8.09
N ARG A 33 1.38 18.98 7.86
CA ARG A 33 -0.08 18.97 7.76
C ARG A 33 -0.70 19.31 9.11
N ASP A 34 -1.72 20.15 9.07
CA ASP A 34 -2.58 20.43 10.22
C ASP A 34 -3.49 19.22 10.50
N THR A 35 -2.93 18.20 11.13
CA THR A 35 -3.67 17.01 11.57
C THR A 35 -3.08 16.45 12.85
N SER A 36 -3.94 16.08 13.79
CA SER A 36 -3.56 15.36 15.00
C SER A 36 -3.38 13.86 14.77
N THR A 37 -3.59 13.37 13.54
CA THR A 37 -3.56 11.94 13.22
C THR A 37 -2.38 11.58 12.33
N SER A 38 -1.81 10.39 12.52
CA SER A 38 -0.69 9.94 11.70
C SER A 38 -1.07 9.83 10.22
N THR A 39 -0.26 10.45 9.36
CA THR A 39 -0.32 10.29 7.91
C THR A 39 0.51 9.08 7.50
N ALA A 40 0.08 8.40 6.43
CA ALA A 40 0.73 7.17 6.00
C ALA A 40 0.51 6.86 4.52
N ILE A 41 1.43 6.06 3.96
CA ILE A 41 1.22 5.29 2.74
C ILE A 41 0.57 3.96 3.15
N ASP A 42 -0.69 3.76 2.78
CA ASP A 42 -1.52 2.64 3.24
C ASP A 42 -1.47 1.47 2.25
N PHE A 43 -0.68 0.44 2.60
CA PHE A 43 -0.51 -0.73 1.75
C PHE A 43 -1.79 -1.56 1.65
N SER A 44 -2.62 -1.55 2.70
CA SER A 44 -3.86 -2.34 2.74
C SER A 44 -4.94 -1.84 1.79
N LYS A 45 -4.78 -0.63 1.25
CA LYS A 45 -5.71 0.01 0.31
C LYS A 45 -5.11 0.20 -1.08
N THR A 46 -4.03 -0.52 -1.39
CA THR A 46 -3.38 -0.48 -2.71
C THR A 46 -4.26 -1.07 -3.81
N VAL A 47 -4.13 -0.56 -5.03
CA VAL A 47 -4.84 -1.08 -6.21
C VAL A 47 -3.86 -1.43 -7.32
N VAL A 48 -4.17 -2.47 -8.11
CA VAL A 48 -3.42 -2.81 -9.32
C VAL A 48 -3.89 -1.90 -10.46
N ILE A 49 -2.94 -1.20 -11.10
CA ILE A 49 -3.21 -0.33 -12.25
C ILE A 49 -2.95 -1.13 -13.53
N LYS A 50 -3.98 -1.23 -14.37
CA LYS A 50 -3.92 -1.88 -15.69
C LYS A 50 -3.95 -0.89 -16.85
N ASN A 51 -4.57 0.28 -16.62
CA ASN A 51 -4.67 1.35 -17.60
C ASN A 51 -4.19 2.65 -16.95
N GLU A 52 -3.27 3.34 -17.61
CA GLU A 52 -2.76 4.64 -17.16
C GLU A 52 -3.80 5.75 -17.28
N ASP A 53 -4.87 5.57 -18.07
CA ASP A 53 -5.99 6.51 -18.15
C ASP A 53 -6.73 6.69 -16.80
N TYR A 54 -6.54 5.77 -15.84
CA TYR A 54 -7.03 5.93 -14.47
C TYR A 54 -6.24 6.96 -13.66
N LEU A 55 -5.08 7.38 -14.16
CA LEU A 55 -4.21 8.35 -13.52
C LEU A 55 -4.54 9.74 -14.05
N SER A 56 -4.81 10.65 -13.11
CA SER A 56 -5.03 12.06 -13.41
C SER A 56 -3.74 12.86 -13.19
N ASN A 57 -3.89 14.19 -13.20
CA ASN A 57 -2.83 15.16 -12.90
C ASN A 57 -1.99 14.83 -11.66
N PHE A 58 -0.74 15.31 -11.67
CA PHE A 58 0.17 15.24 -10.53
C PHE A 58 -0.47 15.81 -9.27
N ALA A 59 -0.32 15.08 -8.17
CA ALA A 59 -0.83 15.50 -6.88
C ALA A 59 0.26 16.23 -6.08
N LYS A 60 -0.15 17.25 -5.33
CA LYS A 60 0.72 17.92 -4.36
C LYS A 60 0.72 17.15 -3.04
N ILE A 61 1.92 16.89 -2.54
CA ILE A 61 2.19 16.29 -1.24
C ILE A 61 2.78 17.37 -0.30
N ASP A 62 2.67 17.14 1.00
CA ASP A 62 3.41 17.88 2.02
C ASP A 62 4.92 17.80 1.80
N ASN A 63 5.65 18.90 1.99
CA ASN A 63 7.08 18.96 1.66
C ASN A 63 7.94 18.06 2.56
N GLU A 64 7.61 17.95 3.84
CA GLU A 64 8.34 17.08 4.78
C GLU A 64 8.01 15.61 4.51
N GLU A 65 6.76 15.29 4.19
CA GLU A 65 6.37 13.94 3.75
C GLU A 65 7.08 13.55 2.45
N PHE A 66 7.24 14.49 1.50
CA PHE A 66 7.97 14.26 0.24
C PHE A 66 9.45 14.01 0.46
N LYS A 67 10.10 14.82 1.30
CA LYS A 67 11.50 14.65 1.67
C LYS A 67 11.72 13.29 2.34
N GLU A 68 10.90 12.96 3.34
CA GLU A 68 10.97 11.67 4.03
C GLU A 68 10.71 10.49 3.08
N LEU A 69 9.74 10.62 2.16
CA LEU A 69 9.46 9.63 1.13
C LEU A 69 10.70 9.37 0.27
N ASN A 70 11.37 10.41 -0.21
CA ASN A 70 12.58 10.25 -1.03
C ASN A 70 13.70 9.58 -0.23
N ASP A 71 13.95 10.03 1.00
CA ASP A 71 14.99 9.48 1.87
C ASP A 71 14.74 8.01 2.24
N LYS A 72 13.46 7.61 2.34
CA LYS A 72 13.04 6.27 2.74
C LYS A 72 12.47 5.43 1.60
N TYR A 73 12.58 5.89 0.36
CA TYR A 73 11.90 5.27 -0.78
C TYR A 73 12.21 3.78 -0.88
N TYR A 74 13.50 3.40 -0.89
CA TYR A 74 13.92 2.01 -0.95
C TYR A 74 13.34 1.15 0.19
N PHE A 75 13.31 1.69 1.41
CA PHE A 75 12.73 1.01 2.56
C PHE A 75 11.21 0.81 2.42
N ILE A 76 10.51 1.84 1.94
CA ILE A 76 9.07 1.81 1.68
C ILE A 76 8.75 0.75 0.63
N ILE A 77 9.48 0.73 -0.49
CA ILE A 77 9.31 -0.28 -1.56
C ILE A 77 9.58 -1.68 -1.01
N LYS A 78 10.69 -1.88 -0.28
CA LYS A 78 10.99 -3.19 0.33
C LYS A 78 9.88 -3.65 1.27
N LYS A 79 9.34 -2.75 2.08
CA LYS A 79 8.23 -3.04 3.01
C LYS A 79 6.93 -3.36 2.27
N PHE A 80 6.63 -2.64 1.18
CA PHE A 80 5.47 -2.88 0.34
C PHE A 80 5.58 -4.22 -0.43
N THR A 81 6.73 -4.51 -1.03
CA THR A 81 6.99 -5.81 -1.69
C THR A 81 6.81 -6.96 -0.71
N LYS A 82 7.31 -6.83 0.52
CA LYS A 82 7.06 -7.82 1.57
C LYS A 82 5.57 -7.98 1.86
N TYR A 83 4.82 -6.87 1.98
CA TYR A 83 3.38 -6.92 2.22
C TYR A 83 2.62 -7.70 1.13
N VAL A 84 2.91 -7.44 -0.16
CA VAL A 84 2.29 -8.15 -1.28
C VAL A 84 2.63 -9.64 -1.25
N ASN A 85 3.91 -9.98 -1.03
CA ASN A 85 4.35 -11.38 -0.97
C ASN A 85 3.74 -12.13 0.23
N ASP A 86 3.69 -11.48 1.40
CA ASP A 86 3.06 -12.04 2.59
C ASP A 86 1.56 -12.27 2.37
N TYR A 87 0.87 -11.34 1.70
CA TYR A 87 -0.54 -11.50 1.34
C TYR A 87 -0.76 -12.74 0.46
N ILE A 88 -0.01 -12.85 -0.65
CA ILE A 88 -0.10 -14.01 -1.56
C ILE A 88 0.14 -15.31 -0.80
N LYS A 89 1.20 -15.35 0.02
CA LYS A 89 1.56 -16.53 0.82
C LYS A 89 0.43 -16.91 1.77
N ILE A 90 -0.13 -15.94 2.51
CA ILE A 90 -1.16 -16.22 3.52
C ILE A 90 -2.44 -16.74 2.86
N ILE A 91 -2.92 -16.09 1.81
CA ILE A 91 -4.16 -16.48 1.14
C ILE A 91 -4.05 -17.85 0.46
N THR A 92 -2.86 -18.20 -0.04
CA THR A 92 -2.63 -19.51 -0.69
C THR A 92 -2.34 -20.65 0.30
N THR A 93 -1.92 -20.32 1.53
CA THR A 93 -1.51 -21.32 2.53
C THR A 93 -2.63 -21.67 3.51
N TYR A 94 -3.42 -20.69 3.94
CA TYR A 94 -4.39 -20.85 5.01
C TYR A 94 -5.82 -20.83 4.47
N SER A 95 -6.69 -21.68 5.02
CA SER A 95 -8.12 -21.57 4.74
C SER A 95 -8.72 -20.32 5.38
N SER A 96 -9.91 -19.91 4.92
CA SER A 96 -10.60 -18.70 5.37
C SER A 96 -10.92 -18.66 6.87
N ASP A 97 -10.92 -19.80 7.55
CA ASP A 97 -11.23 -19.92 8.97
C ASP A 97 -10.06 -19.53 9.88
N TYR A 98 -8.83 -19.55 9.34
CA TYR A 98 -7.62 -19.23 10.10
C TYR A 98 -7.48 -17.73 10.36
N TYR A 99 -6.83 -17.41 11.49
CA TYR A 99 -6.57 -16.05 11.90
C TYR A 99 -5.73 -15.29 10.88
N GLU A 100 -4.72 -15.94 10.29
CA GLU A 100 -3.82 -15.36 9.29
C GLU A 100 -4.60 -14.86 8.08
N TYR A 101 -5.48 -15.70 7.52
CA TYR A 101 -6.37 -15.33 6.43
C TYR A 101 -7.27 -14.15 6.83
N LYS A 102 -7.95 -14.27 7.98
CA LYS A 102 -8.83 -13.22 8.52
C LYS A 102 -8.09 -11.90 8.77
N SER A 103 -6.80 -11.93 9.06
CA SER A 103 -5.96 -10.73 9.24
C SER A 103 -5.77 -9.93 7.95
N MET A 104 -5.98 -10.57 6.79
CA MET A 104 -5.84 -9.98 5.46
C MET A 104 -7.17 -9.54 4.84
N LYS A 105 -8.31 -9.79 5.52
CA LYS A 105 -9.66 -9.48 5.00
C LYS A 105 -9.93 -8.01 4.66
N TYR A 106 -9.14 -7.09 5.22
CA TYR A 106 -9.25 -5.66 4.96
C TYR A 106 -8.32 -5.16 3.85
N SER A 107 -7.51 -6.05 3.29
CA SER A 107 -6.67 -5.77 2.13
C SER A 107 -7.53 -5.67 0.88
N THR A 108 -7.33 -4.60 0.10
CA THR A 108 -7.92 -4.47 -1.24
C THR A 108 -7.34 -5.46 -2.25
N LEU A 109 -6.20 -6.10 -1.95
CA LEU A 109 -5.62 -7.14 -2.82
C LEU A 109 -6.57 -8.34 -3.03
N GLN A 110 -7.60 -8.50 -2.19
CA GLN A 110 -8.64 -9.52 -2.39
C GLN A 110 -9.42 -9.34 -3.69
N TYR A 111 -9.47 -8.12 -4.23
CA TYR A 111 -10.12 -7.83 -5.51
C TYR A 111 -9.20 -8.04 -6.72
N PHE A 112 -7.96 -8.45 -6.49
CA PHE A 112 -6.93 -8.59 -7.52
C PHE A 112 -6.27 -9.97 -7.54
N HIS A 113 -6.97 -11.02 -7.05
CA HIS A 113 -6.43 -12.38 -7.02
C HIS A 113 -6.02 -12.90 -8.39
N HIS A 114 -6.79 -12.58 -9.43
CA HIS A 114 -6.47 -12.94 -10.81
C HIS A 114 -5.13 -12.33 -11.26
N GLU A 115 -4.91 -11.03 -11.01
CA GLU A 115 -3.66 -10.33 -11.36
C GLU A 115 -2.49 -10.85 -10.55
N LEU A 116 -2.73 -11.18 -9.28
CA LEU A 116 -1.74 -11.75 -8.36
C LEU A 116 -1.49 -13.25 -8.59
N LYS A 117 -2.19 -13.88 -9.55
CA LYS A 117 -2.09 -15.31 -9.87
C LYS A 117 -2.41 -16.23 -8.68
N ILE A 118 -3.36 -15.83 -7.84
CA ILE A 118 -3.92 -16.62 -6.74
C ILE A 118 -5.11 -17.42 -7.31
N LYS A 119 -5.13 -18.73 -7.04
CA LYS A 119 -6.20 -19.64 -7.46
C LYS A 119 -7.32 -19.71 -6.42
#